data_AF-A0A8T0VGG6-F1
#
_entry.id   AF-A0A8T0VGG6-F1
#
_cell.length_a   1.000
_cell.length_b   1.000
_cell.length_c   1.000
_cell.angle_alpha   90.00
_cell.angle_beta   90.00
_cell.angle_gamma   90.00
#
_symmetry.space_group_name_H-M   'P 1'
#
loop_
_entity.id
_entity.type
_entity.pdbx_description
1 polymer ?
#
loop_
_entity_poly.entity_id
_entity_poly.type
_entity_poly.pdbx_seq_one_letter_code
_entity_poly.pdbx_strand_id
1 'polypeptide(L)'
;MVGVGAGLGLVMEGTSCGALLKELQQIWAEVGESEDEKNKVLLDIERECLEVYRRKVDDANRTRVQLHQSVAAKEAEVASLMATLGEHKLYMKKDKGIVSLKEQLAAVVPVLENLKCKKEERIKQFSDIRSQIEKIRFELSEYNDQGDSESSLAEDQHDLSTRKLNSYQAQLRALQKDKSERLRKVLEYINEVHSLCGVLGIDFGPTVNEIHPSLHQNGVEQSRNISNSTLDGLASTISKLKAERKSRIQKMRATMESLCQLWKLMDSPEEEKRQFSKVMSILILPEEGITSSGVLSQELIDKMEAEVERLAKLKTSRLKDIVMKRRRELEEICQNAHIEPDVSTAPEQTDALIDSGLIDPSALLANIESQILKAKEESLSRKDIMDRINKWIAACDEEAWLEEYNQDPKRYSAGRGAHINLKRAEKARILVTKIPSMVENLINRTFAWENARRPPNICS
;
A
#
# COMPACT_ATOMS: atom_id res chain seq x y z
N MET A 1 81.53 5.65 6.32
CA MET A 1 82.69 4.99 5.68
C MET A 1 83.24 5.98 4.67
N VAL A 2 84.44 6.48 4.93
CA VAL A 2 85.05 7.64 4.25
C VAL A 2 85.43 7.24 2.83
N GLY A 3 84.69 7.73 1.84
CA GLY A 3 85.05 7.64 0.43
C GLY A 3 85.96 8.80 0.06
N VAL A 4 87.27 8.60 0.21
CA VAL A 4 88.29 9.49 -0.32
C VAL A 4 88.13 9.49 -1.83
N GLY A 5 87.62 10.58 -2.39
CA GLY A 5 87.67 10.85 -3.82
C GLY A 5 89.11 11.09 -4.23
N ALA A 6 89.82 10.00 -4.49
CA ALA A 6 91.11 10.02 -5.16
C ALA A 6 90.91 10.75 -6.49
N GLY A 7 91.48 11.95 -6.58
CA GLY A 7 91.76 12.56 -7.87
C GLY A 7 92.63 11.59 -8.64
N LEU A 8 92.03 10.87 -9.59
CA LEU A 8 92.76 10.27 -10.69
C LEU A 8 93.33 11.43 -11.50
N GLY A 9 94.44 11.97 -11.01
CA GLY A 9 95.43 12.57 -11.88
C GLY A 9 95.79 11.49 -12.88
N LEU A 10 95.25 11.62 -14.09
CA LEU A 10 95.92 11.11 -15.27
C LEU A 10 97.29 11.76 -15.24
N VAL A 11 98.25 11.06 -14.64
CA VAL A 11 99.68 11.25 -14.88
C VAL A 11 99.84 10.91 -16.35
N MET A 12 99.63 11.92 -17.17
CA MET A 12 100.13 11.89 -18.53
C MET A 12 101.63 12.09 -18.34
N GLU A 13 102.37 10.98 -18.35
CA GLU A 13 103.80 10.98 -18.69
C GLU A 13 103.91 11.55 -20.11
N GLY A 14 103.92 12.88 -20.17
CA GLY A 14 104.11 13.68 -21.36
C GLY A 14 105.07 14.78 -20.98
N THR A 15 106.09 14.97 -21.81
CA THR A 15 107.09 16.02 -21.74
C THR A 15 106.49 17.30 -21.15
N SER A 16 106.94 17.71 -19.96
CA SER A 16 106.33 18.86 -19.28
C SER A 16 106.53 20.12 -20.13
N CYS A 17 105.59 21.07 -20.08
CA CYS A 17 105.74 22.33 -20.83
C CYS A 17 107.09 23.02 -20.56
N GLY A 18 107.61 22.88 -19.34
CA GLY A 18 108.93 23.38 -18.97
C GLY A 18 110.12 22.62 -19.58
N ALA A 19 109.98 21.33 -19.89
CA ALA A 19 111.01 20.56 -20.60
C ALA A 19 111.05 20.93 -22.09
N LEU A 20 109.90 21.03 -22.75
CA LEU A 20 109.79 21.46 -24.14
C LEU A 20 110.28 22.89 -24.36
N LEU A 21 110.05 23.79 -23.40
CA LEU A 21 110.54 25.16 -23.44
C LEU A 21 112.08 25.24 -23.33
N LYS A 22 112.70 24.37 -22.51
CA LYS A 22 114.16 24.26 -22.42
C LYS A 22 114.78 23.70 -23.69
N GLU A 23 114.16 22.70 -24.30
CA GLU A 23 114.58 22.18 -25.62
C GLU A 23 114.47 23.27 -26.70
N LEU A 24 113.38 24.04 -26.70
CA LEU A 24 113.20 25.17 -27.62
C LEU A 24 114.26 26.26 -27.42
N GLN A 25 114.61 26.57 -26.16
CA GLN A 25 115.69 27.51 -25.82
C GLN A 25 117.07 27.01 -26.28
N GLN A 26 117.35 25.72 -26.15
CA GLN A 26 118.58 25.10 -26.63
C GLN A 26 118.67 25.17 -28.16
N ILE A 27 117.59 24.86 -28.87
CA ILE A 27 117.52 24.97 -30.35
C ILE A 27 117.70 26.42 -30.80
N TRP A 28 117.08 27.40 -30.14
CA TRP A 28 117.28 28.81 -30.43
C TRP A 28 118.72 29.28 -30.23
N ALA A 29 119.42 28.75 -29.21
CA ALA A 29 120.83 29.03 -28.97
C ALA A 29 121.75 28.42 -30.05
N GLU A 30 121.38 27.26 -30.61
CA GLU A 30 122.11 26.58 -31.69
C GLU A 30 121.90 27.23 -33.07
N VAL A 31 120.68 27.71 -33.35
CA VAL A 31 120.31 28.34 -34.63
C VAL A 31 120.71 29.82 -34.71
N GLY A 32 120.86 30.50 -33.56
CA GLY A 32 121.21 31.92 -33.50
C GLY A 32 120.02 32.86 -33.69
N GLU A 33 118.83 32.44 -33.26
CA GLU A 33 117.58 33.23 -33.38
C GLU A 33 117.66 34.57 -32.64
N SER A 34 117.03 35.60 -33.19
CA SER A 34 117.00 36.93 -32.57
C SER A 34 116.09 36.96 -31.35
N GLU A 35 116.36 37.84 -30.37
CA GLU A 35 115.50 37.97 -29.19
C GLU A 35 114.06 38.38 -29.56
N ASP A 36 113.87 39.14 -30.64
CA ASP A 36 112.54 39.52 -31.14
C ASP A 36 111.76 38.31 -31.69
N GLU A 37 112.43 37.39 -32.41
CA GLU A 37 111.82 36.15 -32.93
C GLU A 37 111.52 35.15 -31.81
N LYS A 38 112.41 34.99 -30.84
CA LYS A 38 112.16 34.18 -29.63
C LYS A 38 110.96 34.71 -28.85
N ASN A 39 110.91 36.02 -28.60
CA ASN A 39 109.78 36.66 -27.93
C ASN A 39 108.47 36.47 -28.70
N LYS A 40 108.50 36.54 -30.03
CA LYS A 40 107.33 36.28 -30.88
C LYS A 40 106.80 34.86 -30.75
N VAL A 41 107.68 33.85 -30.80
CA VAL A 41 107.27 32.44 -30.65
C VAL A 41 106.79 32.15 -29.21
N LEU A 42 107.43 32.73 -28.19
CA LEU A 42 106.95 32.62 -26.80
C LEU A 42 105.55 33.24 -26.65
N LEU A 43 105.31 34.42 -27.22
CA LEU A 43 104.00 35.07 -27.23
C LEU A 43 102.95 34.23 -27.99
N ASP A 44 103.34 33.54 -29.06
CA ASP A 44 102.45 32.63 -29.79
C ASP A 44 102.07 31.40 -28.95
N ILE A 45 103.03 30.80 -28.24
CA ILE A 45 102.77 29.69 -27.31
C ILE A 45 101.85 30.14 -26.16
N GLU A 46 102.10 31.31 -25.57
CA GLU A 46 101.25 31.88 -24.53
C GLU A 46 99.82 32.13 -25.05
N ARG A 47 99.69 32.68 -26.26
CA ARG A 47 98.41 32.92 -26.94
C ARG A 47 97.63 31.62 -27.14
N GLU A 48 98.28 30.58 -27.66
CA GLU A 48 97.64 29.27 -27.90
C GLU A 48 97.26 28.57 -26.59
N CYS A 49 98.13 28.63 -25.56
CA CYS A 49 97.83 28.09 -24.24
C CYS A 49 96.62 28.80 -23.62
N LEU A 50 96.57 30.14 -23.69
CA LEU A 50 95.44 30.93 -23.21
C LEU A 50 94.14 30.57 -23.96
N GLU A 51 94.20 30.32 -25.26
CA GLU A 51 93.03 29.92 -26.05
C GLU A 51 92.51 28.52 -25.66
N VAL A 52 93.41 27.58 -25.36
CA VAL A 52 93.03 26.25 -24.81
C VAL A 52 92.38 26.40 -23.44
N TYR A 53 92.95 27.20 -22.53
CA TYR A 53 92.34 27.46 -21.22
C TYR A 53 90.97 28.13 -21.37
N ARG A 54 90.86 29.15 -22.23
CA ARG A 54 89.59 29.85 -22.51
C ARG A 54 88.52 28.88 -23.00
N ARG A 55 88.85 28.02 -23.98
CA ARG A 55 87.93 26.98 -24.48
C ARG A 55 87.49 26.01 -23.37
N LYS A 56 88.41 25.55 -22.52
CA LYS A 56 88.09 24.64 -21.40
C LYS A 56 87.22 25.31 -20.32
N VAL A 57 87.47 26.58 -20.03
CA VAL A 57 86.63 27.39 -19.15
C VAL A 57 85.23 27.57 -19.75
N ASP A 58 85.15 27.86 -21.06
CA ASP A 58 83.87 28.01 -21.76
C ASP A 58 83.08 26.70 -21.79
N ASP A 59 83.71 25.55 -22.05
CA ASP A 59 83.09 24.22 -21.98
C ASP A 59 82.58 23.90 -20.58
N ALA A 60 83.38 24.16 -19.55
CA ALA A 60 82.99 23.99 -18.16
C ALA A 60 81.83 24.93 -17.78
N ASN A 61 81.86 26.17 -18.25
CA ASN A 61 80.81 27.15 -18.00
C ASN A 61 79.50 26.78 -18.72
N ARG A 62 79.57 26.29 -19.97
CA ARG A 62 78.41 25.72 -20.70
C ARG A 62 77.79 24.58 -19.91
N THR A 63 78.61 23.64 -19.45
CA THR A 63 78.16 22.49 -18.63
C THR A 63 77.52 22.96 -17.32
N ARG A 64 78.13 23.96 -16.64
CA ARG A 64 77.60 24.55 -15.41
C ARG A 64 76.23 25.19 -15.63
N VAL A 65 76.07 25.96 -16.70
CA VAL A 65 74.77 26.59 -17.05
C VAL A 65 73.72 25.54 -17.37
N GLN A 66 74.05 24.51 -18.15
CA GLN A 66 73.14 23.41 -18.46
C GLN A 66 72.68 22.66 -17.19
N LEU A 67 73.59 22.40 -16.25
CA LEU A 67 73.25 21.78 -14.97
C LEU A 67 72.33 22.68 -14.12
N HIS A 68 72.61 23.98 -14.02
CA HIS A 68 71.74 24.92 -13.33
C HIS A 68 70.32 24.94 -13.95
N GLN A 69 70.23 24.99 -15.28
CA GLN A 69 68.95 24.96 -15.98
C GLN A 69 68.19 23.65 -15.73
N SER A 70 68.88 22.51 -15.77
CA SER A 70 68.29 21.19 -15.52
C SER A 70 67.78 21.04 -14.09
N VAL A 71 68.55 21.51 -13.09
CA VAL A 71 68.09 21.56 -11.69
C VAL A 71 66.86 22.44 -11.58
N ALA A 72 66.93 23.70 -12.04
CA ALA A 72 65.80 24.63 -11.95
C ALA A 72 64.52 24.09 -12.62
N ALA A 73 64.65 23.43 -13.79
CA ALA A 73 63.52 22.82 -14.48
C ALA A 73 62.89 21.68 -13.68
N LYS A 74 63.71 20.77 -13.12
CA LYS A 74 63.19 19.67 -12.29
C LYS A 74 62.63 20.15 -10.95
N GLU A 75 63.23 21.16 -10.33
CA GLU A 75 62.70 21.79 -9.12
C GLU A 75 61.33 22.46 -9.39
N ALA A 76 61.18 23.11 -10.54
CA ALA A 76 59.90 23.69 -10.96
C ALA A 76 58.83 22.61 -11.22
N GLU A 77 59.20 21.49 -11.84
CA GLU A 77 58.29 20.35 -12.03
C GLU A 77 57.87 19.73 -10.69
N VAL A 78 58.81 19.57 -9.74
CA VAL A 78 58.51 19.11 -8.38
C VAL A 78 57.56 20.08 -7.67
N ALA A 79 57.79 21.39 -7.77
CA ALA A 79 56.90 22.41 -7.20
C ALA A 79 55.48 22.34 -7.80
N SER A 80 55.38 22.17 -9.12
CA SER A 80 54.09 21.99 -9.80
C SER A 80 53.36 20.73 -9.34
N LEU A 81 54.05 19.58 -9.28
CA LEU A 81 53.46 18.32 -8.81
C LEU A 81 53.02 18.39 -7.34
N MET A 82 53.81 19.04 -6.47
CA MET A 82 53.44 19.25 -5.07
C MET A 82 52.21 20.16 -4.93
N ALA A 83 52.08 21.19 -5.77
CA ALA A 83 50.89 22.04 -5.80
C ALA A 83 49.65 21.24 -6.21
N THR A 84 49.75 20.46 -7.30
CA THR A 84 48.68 19.57 -7.80
C THR A 84 48.26 18.50 -6.78
N LEU A 85 49.22 17.90 -6.06
CA LEU A 85 48.95 16.88 -5.03
C LEU A 85 48.58 17.48 -3.65
N GLY A 86 48.77 18.79 -3.47
CA GLY A 86 48.59 19.49 -2.19
C GLY A 86 49.64 19.13 -1.11
N GLU A 87 50.74 18.46 -1.46
CA GLU A 87 51.78 18.00 -0.53
C GLU A 87 52.86 19.07 -0.30
N HIS A 88 52.56 20.09 0.52
CA HIS A 88 53.48 21.21 0.77
C HIS A 88 54.55 20.95 1.84
N LYS A 89 54.58 19.76 2.45
CA LYS A 89 55.26 19.54 3.74
C LYS A 89 56.72 19.05 3.67
N LEU A 90 57.26 18.67 2.52
CA LEU A 90 58.51 17.87 2.49
C LEU A 90 59.70 18.51 1.76
N TYR A 91 59.50 19.38 0.78
CA TYR A 91 60.60 19.81 -0.10
C TYR A 91 61.43 20.99 0.43
N MET A 92 61.00 21.65 1.50
CA MET A 92 61.62 22.89 2.00
C MET A 92 62.76 22.69 3.02
N LYS A 93 63.24 21.47 3.27
CA LYS A 93 64.50 21.27 4.00
C LYS A 93 65.69 21.40 3.05
N LYS A 94 65.96 22.63 2.60
CA LYS A 94 67.28 22.98 2.07
C LYS A 94 68.26 23.01 3.24
N ASP A 95 68.97 21.90 3.47
CA ASP A 95 70.20 21.96 4.26
C ASP A 95 71.13 22.95 3.57
N LYS A 96 71.51 24.00 4.29
CA LYS A 96 72.32 25.14 3.83
C LYS A 96 73.80 24.75 3.64
N GLY A 97 74.06 23.57 3.10
CA GLY A 97 75.37 23.16 2.63
C GLY A 97 75.57 23.57 1.18
N ILE A 98 76.79 23.96 0.80
CA ILE A 98 77.18 24.14 -0.60
C ILE A 98 77.27 22.74 -1.22
N VAL A 99 76.14 22.23 -1.72
CA VAL A 99 76.05 20.93 -2.41
C VAL A 99 76.35 21.14 -3.89
N SER A 100 77.10 20.22 -4.52
CA SER A 100 77.43 20.34 -5.94
C SER A 100 76.18 20.19 -6.83
N LEU A 101 76.18 20.80 -8.04
CA LEU A 101 75.04 20.73 -8.96
C LEU A 101 74.67 19.30 -9.36
N LYS A 102 75.66 18.41 -9.44
CA LYS A 102 75.44 16.99 -9.76
C LYS A 102 74.74 16.26 -8.61
N GLU A 103 75.11 16.55 -7.36
CA GLU A 103 74.46 15.99 -6.17
C GLU A 103 73.05 16.54 -6.00
N GLN A 104 72.83 17.83 -6.26
CA GLN A 104 71.48 18.42 -6.27
C GLN A 104 70.59 17.72 -7.30
N LEU A 105 71.09 17.51 -8.51
CA LEU A 105 70.34 16.79 -9.55
C LEU A 105 70.03 15.34 -9.13
N ALA A 106 71.02 14.64 -8.55
CA ALA A 106 70.84 13.28 -8.05
C ALA A 106 69.83 13.18 -6.90
N ALA A 107 69.68 14.22 -6.09
CA ALA A 107 68.68 14.29 -5.02
C ALA A 107 67.25 14.60 -5.54
N VAL A 108 67.11 15.46 -6.56
CA VAL A 108 65.80 15.87 -7.09
C VAL A 108 65.15 14.79 -7.96
N VAL A 109 65.93 14.05 -8.76
CA VAL A 109 65.42 13.00 -9.65
C VAL A 109 64.52 11.95 -8.95
N PRO A 110 64.93 11.29 -7.85
CA PRO A 110 64.08 10.29 -7.21
C PRO A 110 62.81 10.88 -6.59
N VAL A 111 62.86 12.12 -6.11
CA VAL A 111 61.68 12.84 -5.58
C VAL A 111 60.68 13.09 -6.71
N LEU A 112 61.17 13.53 -7.87
CA LEU A 112 60.34 13.77 -9.04
C LEU A 112 59.64 12.49 -9.52
N GLU A 113 60.37 11.38 -9.64
CA GLU A 113 59.80 10.09 -10.05
C GLU A 113 58.77 9.58 -9.03
N ASN A 114 59.03 9.74 -7.72
CA ASN A 114 58.05 9.40 -6.69
C ASN A 114 56.74 10.21 -6.81
N LEU A 115 56.85 11.52 -7.04
CA LEU A 115 55.68 12.39 -7.21
C LEU A 115 54.90 12.06 -8.49
N LYS A 116 55.58 11.68 -9.58
CA LYS A 116 54.94 11.19 -10.82
C LYS A 116 54.15 9.91 -10.56
N CYS A 117 54.73 8.93 -9.89
CA CYS A 117 54.04 7.70 -9.51
C CYS A 117 52.82 7.97 -8.62
N LYS A 118 52.96 8.84 -7.61
CA LYS A 118 51.83 9.25 -6.75
C LYS A 118 50.71 9.93 -7.52
N LYS A 119 51.05 10.78 -8.51
CA LYS A 119 50.07 11.44 -9.37
C LYS A 119 49.24 10.42 -10.14
N GLU A 120 49.89 9.43 -10.75
CA GLU A 120 49.21 8.38 -11.52
C GLU A 120 48.27 7.55 -10.62
N GLU A 121 48.74 7.14 -9.44
CA GLU A 121 47.91 6.44 -8.46
C GLU A 121 46.70 7.28 -8.04
N ARG A 122 46.89 8.59 -7.85
CA ARG A 122 45.82 9.51 -7.47
C ARG A 122 44.78 9.65 -8.56
N ILE A 123 45.19 9.75 -9.83
CA ILE A 123 44.30 9.78 -10.99
C ILE A 123 43.43 8.53 -11.02
N LYS A 124 44.03 7.35 -10.84
CA LYS A 124 43.30 6.09 -10.77
C LYS A 124 42.28 6.07 -9.64
N GLN A 125 42.64 6.50 -8.43
CA GLN A 125 41.72 6.59 -7.30
C GLN A 125 40.53 7.51 -7.57
N PHE A 126 40.76 8.68 -8.18
CA PHE A 126 39.68 9.59 -8.56
C PHE A 126 38.75 8.98 -9.61
N SER A 127 39.32 8.33 -10.63
CA SER A 127 38.55 7.62 -11.66
C SER A 127 37.65 6.54 -11.05
N ASP A 128 38.22 5.69 -10.19
CA ASP A 128 37.49 4.60 -9.54
C ASP A 128 36.35 5.12 -8.63
N ILE A 129 36.60 6.19 -7.86
CA ILE A 129 35.58 6.78 -6.98
C ILE A 129 34.48 7.47 -7.81
N ARG A 130 34.83 8.21 -8.86
CA ARG A 130 33.85 8.87 -9.74
C ARG A 130 32.95 7.86 -10.43
N SER A 131 33.52 6.79 -10.99
CA SER A 131 32.75 5.71 -11.60
C SER A 131 31.77 5.06 -10.61
N GLN A 132 32.19 4.83 -9.36
CA GLN A 132 31.30 4.30 -8.33
C GLN A 132 30.19 5.28 -7.94
N ILE A 133 30.49 6.57 -7.84
CA ILE A 133 29.50 7.62 -7.56
C ILE A 133 28.48 7.69 -8.69
N GLU A 134 28.92 7.72 -9.94
CA GLU A 134 28.06 7.74 -11.13
C GLU A 134 27.16 6.51 -11.19
N LYS A 135 27.72 5.32 -10.92
CA LYS A 135 26.93 4.08 -10.85
C LYS A 135 25.83 4.15 -9.80
N ILE A 136 26.14 4.60 -8.58
CA ILE A 136 25.12 4.69 -7.51
C ILE A 136 24.10 5.77 -7.87
N ARG A 137 24.53 6.93 -8.38
CA ARG A 137 23.60 7.99 -8.81
C ARG A 137 22.65 7.49 -9.90
N PHE A 138 23.15 6.71 -10.85
CA PHE A 138 22.34 6.11 -11.90
C PHE A 138 21.31 5.11 -11.34
N GLU A 139 21.69 4.28 -10.37
CA GLU A 139 20.75 3.36 -9.70
C GLU A 139 19.69 4.09 -8.85
N LEU A 140 20.00 5.29 -8.36
CA LEU A 140 19.08 6.14 -7.58
C LEU A 140 18.19 7.02 -8.47
N SER A 141 18.68 7.35 -9.67
CA SER A 141 17.97 8.11 -10.70
C SER A 141 17.01 7.20 -11.46
N GLU A 142 15.90 7.75 -11.94
CA GLU A 142 15.17 7.10 -13.01
C GLU A 142 16.00 7.11 -14.30
N TYR A 143 15.85 6.08 -15.13
CA TYR A 143 16.40 6.08 -16.47
C TYR A 143 15.91 7.35 -17.19
N ASN A 144 16.87 8.16 -17.65
CA ASN A 144 16.73 9.39 -18.45
C ASN A 144 16.49 10.70 -17.69
N ASP A 145 17.54 11.22 -17.05
CA ASP A 145 17.79 12.67 -17.14
C ASP A 145 19.19 12.90 -17.71
N GLN A 146 19.29 12.67 -19.01
CA GLN A 146 20.47 12.95 -19.82
C GLN A 146 20.47 14.45 -20.14
N GLY A 147 20.60 15.30 -19.10
CA GLY A 147 20.53 16.74 -19.30
C GLY A 147 20.48 17.48 -17.99
N ASP A 148 21.61 17.56 -17.28
CA ASP A 148 22.08 18.80 -16.63
C ASP A 148 23.13 18.57 -15.52
N SER A 149 23.44 17.34 -15.13
CA SER A 149 24.41 17.08 -14.05
C SER A 149 25.81 16.66 -14.51
N GLU A 150 26.13 16.79 -15.80
CA GLU A 150 27.48 16.48 -16.33
C GLU A 150 28.49 17.60 -16.06
N SER A 151 28.03 18.79 -15.65
CA SER A 151 28.87 19.98 -15.48
C SER A 151 29.65 20.05 -14.15
N SER A 152 29.15 19.47 -13.06
CA SER A 152 29.77 19.69 -11.72
C SER A 152 31.02 18.86 -11.42
N LEU A 153 31.26 17.78 -12.17
CA LEU A 153 32.40 16.89 -11.92
C LEU A 153 33.59 17.18 -12.85
N ALA A 154 33.38 17.81 -14.00
CA ALA A 154 34.42 18.04 -14.99
C ALA A 154 35.36 19.21 -14.65
N GLU A 155 34.90 20.20 -13.88
CA GLU A 155 35.60 21.49 -13.73
C GLU A 155 36.89 21.44 -12.89
N ASP A 156 37.09 20.41 -12.06
CA ASP A 156 38.27 20.28 -11.16
C ASP A 156 39.22 19.13 -11.57
N GLN A 157 39.42 18.89 -12.86
CA GLN A 157 40.27 17.79 -13.36
C GLN A 157 41.76 17.87 -12.93
N HIS A 158 42.20 19.02 -12.43
CA HIS A 158 43.60 19.26 -12.09
C HIS A 158 43.90 19.31 -10.59
N ASP A 159 42.89 19.33 -9.72
CA ASP A 159 43.10 19.26 -8.26
C ASP A 159 43.13 17.80 -7.79
N LEU A 160 44.34 17.26 -7.62
CA LEU A 160 44.58 15.92 -7.12
C LEU A 160 44.88 15.91 -5.61
N SER A 161 44.51 16.98 -4.90
CA SER A 161 44.78 17.12 -3.48
C SER A 161 44.09 16.05 -2.63
N THR A 162 44.74 15.68 -1.52
CA THR A 162 44.17 14.76 -0.52
C THR A 162 42.85 15.27 0.06
N ARG A 163 42.65 16.60 0.13
CA ARG A 163 41.39 17.19 0.59
C ARG A 163 40.25 16.88 -0.37
N LYS A 164 40.46 17.09 -1.68
CA LYS A 164 39.46 16.78 -2.70
C LYS A 164 39.16 15.29 -2.75
N LEU A 165 40.18 14.43 -2.69
CA LEU A 165 40.00 12.97 -2.62
C LEU A 165 39.14 12.57 -1.42
N ASN A 166 39.42 13.11 -0.23
CA ASN A 166 38.64 12.83 0.98
C ASN A 166 37.19 13.29 0.85
N SER A 167 36.93 14.42 0.17
CA SER A 167 35.58 14.89 -0.12
C SER A 167 34.81 13.91 -1.02
N TYR A 168 35.41 13.45 -2.11
CA TYR A 168 34.81 12.43 -2.98
C TYR A 168 34.58 11.10 -2.26
N GLN A 169 35.51 10.65 -1.41
CA GLN A 169 35.31 9.48 -0.57
C GLN A 169 34.16 9.66 0.43
N ALA A 170 34.02 10.86 1.02
CA ALA A 170 32.90 11.16 1.90
C ALA A 170 31.56 11.16 1.16
N GLN A 171 31.51 11.73 -0.05
CA GLN A 171 30.34 11.68 -0.92
C GLN A 171 29.97 10.24 -1.29
N LEU A 172 30.96 9.41 -1.67
CA LEU A 172 30.73 8.00 -1.97
C LEU A 172 30.15 7.25 -0.75
N ARG A 173 30.72 7.44 0.45
CA ARG A 173 30.18 6.82 1.68
C ARG A 173 28.76 7.28 1.98
N ALA A 174 28.44 8.56 1.77
CA ALA A 174 27.09 9.09 1.97
C ALA A 174 26.10 8.46 0.97
N LEU A 175 26.46 8.34 -0.31
CA LEU A 175 25.63 7.71 -1.33
C LEU A 175 25.45 6.20 -1.09
N GLN A 176 26.50 5.49 -0.67
CA GLN A 176 26.40 4.08 -0.30
C GLN A 176 25.45 3.88 0.90
N LYS A 177 25.49 4.79 1.88
CA LYS A 177 24.56 4.79 3.00
C LYS A 177 23.12 5.03 2.53
N ASP A 178 22.86 6.07 1.73
CA ASP A 178 21.53 6.35 1.16
C ASP A 178 20.99 5.15 0.39
N LYS A 179 21.80 4.54 -0.49
CA LYS A 179 21.44 3.31 -1.21
C LYS A 179 21.00 2.19 -0.27
N SER A 180 21.76 1.93 0.79
CA SER A 180 21.42 0.88 1.76
C SER A 180 20.13 1.17 2.53
N GLU A 181 19.89 2.43 2.89
CA GLU A 181 18.68 2.87 3.60
C GLU A 181 17.45 2.75 2.70
N ARG A 182 17.56 3.14 1.43
CA ARG A 182 16.48 2.98 0.44
C ARG A 182 16.17 1.52 0.16
N LEU A 183 17.17 0.67 0.00
CA LEU A 183 16.96 -0.77 -0.20
C LEU A 183 16.18 -1.39 0.98
N ARG A 184 16.57 -1.05 2.22
CA ARG A 184 15.84 -1.47 3.43
C ARG A 184 14.39 -0.97 3.41
N LYS A 185 14.17 0.29 3.04
CA LYS A 185 12.82 0.89 2.97
C LYS A 185 11.95 0.24 1.89
N VAL A 186 12.50 -0.06 0.72
CA VAL A 186 11.81 -0.81 -0.35
C VAL A 186 11.42 -2.20 0.14
N LEU A 187 12.31 -2.91 0.84
CA LEU A 187 12.01 -4.20 1.46
C LEU A 187 10.86 -4.12 2.47
N GLU A 188 10.89 -3.13 3.35
CA GLU A 188 9.82 -2.87 4.33
C GLU A 188 8.48 -2.62 3.64
N TYR A 189 8.46 -1.77 2.61
CA TYR A 189 7.26 -1.47 1.84
C TYR A 189 6.73 -2.67 1.06
N ILE A 190 7.59 -3.48 0.45
CA ILE A 190 7.18 -4.71 -0.23
C ILE A 190 6.51 -5.68 0.77
N ASN A 191 7.10 -5.86 1.95
CA ASN A 191 6.54 -6.73 2.98
C ASN A 191 5.19 -6.21 3.48
N GLU A 192 5.05 -4.89 3.63
CA GLU A 192 3.80 -4.26 4.02
C GLU A 192 2.72 -4.45 2.94
N VAL A 193 3.04 -4.21 1.67
CA VAL A 193 2.13 -4.48 0.53
C VAL A 193 1.72 -5.95 0.52
N HIS A 194 2.67 -6.88 0.64
CA HIS A 194 2.39 -8.32 0.68
C HIS A 194 1.44 -8.69 1.83
N SER A 195 1.66 -8.13 3.02
CA SER A 195 0.78 -8.36 4.17
C SER A 195 -0.64 -7.83 3.94
N LEU A 196 -0.77 -6.62 3.37
CA LEU A 196 -2.06 -6.00 3.08
C LEU A 196 -2.81 -6.74 1.98
N CYS A 197 -2.13 -7.13 0.90
CA CYS A 197 -2.66 -7.98 -0.16
C CYS A 197 -3.18 -9.30 0.41
N GLY A 198 -2.41 -9.96 1.28
CA GLY A 198 -2.82 -11.20 1.95
C GLY A 198 -4.10 -11.04 2.76
N VAL A 199 -4.22 -9.99 3.58
CA VAL A 199 -5.44 -9.74 4.38
C VAL A 199 -6.65 -9.43 3.49
N LEU A 200 -6.45 -8.62 2.44
CA LEU A 200 -7.50 -8.21 1.49
C LEU A 200 -7.87 -9.28 0.46
N GLY A 201 -7.07 -10.36 0.34
CA GLY A 201 -7.22 -11.34 -0.74
C GLY A 201 -6.99 -10.76 -2.13
N ILE A 202 -6.15 -9.72 -2.25
CA ILE A 202 -5.76 -9.11 -3.52
C ILE A 202 -4.46 -9.77 -4.00
N ASP A 203 -4.33 -10.01 -5.30
CA ASP A 203 -3.10 -10.55 -5.84
C ASP A 203 -1.94 -9.55 -5.73
N PHE A 204 -0.88 -9.99 -5.05
CA PHE A 204 0.34 -9.22 -4.85
C PHE A 204 1.08 -8.94 -6.17
N GLY A 205 1.07 -9.90 -7.12
CA GLY A 205 1.85 -9.79 -8.35
C GLY A 205 1.48 -8.59 -9.21
N PRO A 206 0.22 -8.50 -9.68
CA PRO A 206 -0.29 -7.36 -10.44
C PRO A 206 -0.11 -6.03 -9.69
N THR A 207 -0.42 -6.02 -8.38
CA THR A 207 -0.35 -4.83 -7.53
C THR A 207 1.05 -4.21 -7.50
N VAL A 208 2.09 -5.04 -7.45
CA VAL A 208 3.48 -4.58 -7.40
C VAL A 208 4.05 -4.33 -8.80
N ASN A 209 3.60 -5.09 -9.81
CA ASN A 209 4.00 -4.90 -11.21
C ASN A 209 3.55 -3.54 -11.79
N GLU A 210 2.42 -3.00 -11.32
CA GLU A 210 1.96 -1.65 -11.67
C GLU A 210 2.97 -0.57 -11.26
N ILE A 211 3.74 -0.80 -10.19
CA ILE A 211 4.78 0.12 -9.74
C ILE A 211 6.05 -0.11 -10.54
N HIS A 212 6.61 -1.32 -10.46
CA HIS A 212 7.77 -1.71 -11.25
C HIS A 212 7.93 -3.23 -11.29
N PRO A 213 8.12 -3.85 -12.47
CA PRO A 213 8.17 -5.31 -12.62
C PRO A 213 9.32 -5.98 -11.84
N SER A 214 10.42 -5.26 -11.61
CA SER A 214 11.55 -5.78 -10.83
C SER A 214 11.24 -6.05 -9.36
N LEU A 215 10.15 -5.48 -8.82
CA LEU A 215 9.77 -5.63 -7.42
C LEU A 215 9.09 -6.98 -7.15
N HIS A 216 8.48 -7.57 -8.17
CA HIS A 216 7.87 -8.90 -8.10
C HIS A 216 8.90 -10.03 -8.20
N GLN A 217 10.05 -9.77 -8.83
CA GLN A 217 11.06 -10.79 -9.08
C GLN A 217 11.85 -11.08 -7.79
N ASN A 218 11.69 -12.30 -7.24
CA ASN A 218 12.46 -12.82 -6.09
C ASN A 218 13.96 -13.05 -6.40
N GLY A 219 14.48 -12.46 -7.47
CA GLY A 219 15.90 -12.49 -7.82
C GLY A 219 16.71 -11.53 -6.97
N VAL A 220 17.95 -11.94 -6.67
CA VAL A 220 19.05 -11.24 -5.98
C VAL A 220 18.80 -9.73 -5.75
N GLU A 221 18.99 -9.29 -4.51
CA GLU A 221 18.84 -7.92 -3.96
C GLU A 221 19.33 -6.76 -4.86
N GLN A 222 20.15 -7.05 -5.86
CA GLN A 222 20.76 -6.12 -6.80
C GLN A 222 19.86 -5.70 -7.98
N SER A 223 18.70 -6.32 -8.17
CA SER A 223 17.80 -6.04 -9.31
C SER A 223 16.60 -5.16 -8.96
N ARG A 224 16.42 -4.79 -7.68
CA ARG A 224 15.25 -4.01 -7.24
C ARG A 224 15.48 -2.53 -7.49
N ASN A 225 14.51 -1.90 -8.16
CA ASN A 225 14.51 -0.47 -8.36
C ASN A 225 14.40 0.26 -7.00
N ILE A 226 15.31 1.21 -6.74
CA ILE A 226 15.39 2.01 -5.50
C ILE A 226 15.24 3.52 -5.77
N SER A 227 14.70 3.86 -6.94
CA SER A 227 14.39 5.24 -7.32
C SER A 227 13.33 5.86 -6.41
N ASN A 228 13.26 7.20 -6.43
CA ASN A 228 12.26 7.93 -5.66
C ASN A 228 10.83 7.57 -6.09
N SER A 229 10.57 7.47 -7.40
CA SER A 229 9.26 7.11 -7.93
C SER A 229 8.80 5.72 -7.48
N THR A 230 9.73 4.76 -7.38
CA THR A 230 9.42 3.41 -6.88
C THR A 230 9.03 3.46 -5.40
N LEU A 231 9.76 4.22 -4.59
CA LEU A 231 9.43 4.42 -3.18
C LEU A 231 8.08 5.14 -3.00
N ASP A 232 7.82 6.17 -3.80
CA ASP A 232 6.57 6.95 -3.78
C ASP A 232 5.39 6.11 -4.28
N GLY A 233 5.58 5.32 -5.34
CA GLY A 233 4.61 4.37 -5.87
C GLY A 233 4.24 3.29 -4.86
N LEU A 234 5.23 2.73 -4.15
CA LEU A 234 5.00 1.80 -3.04
C LEU A 234 4.24 2.48 -1.89
N ALA A 235 4.65 3.68 -1.45
CA ALA A 235 3.99 4.41 -0.38
C ALA A 235 2.52 4.77 -0.72
N SER A 236 2.27 5.18 -1.97
CA SER A 236 0.94 5.45 -2.50
C SER A 236 0.09 4.19 -2.49
N THR A 237 0.64 3.06 -2.95
CA THR A 237 -0.05 1.75 -2.96
C THR A 237 -0.38 1.27 -1.55
N ILE A 238 0.56 1.36 -0.61
CA ILE A 238 0.33 1.06 0.81
C ILE A 238 -0.82 1.92 1.36
N SER A 239 -0.84 3.21 1.04
CA SER A 239 -1.90 4.12 1.49
C SER A 239 -3.27 3.73 0.93
N LYS A 240 -3.35 3.39 -0.36
CA LYS A 240 -4.58 2.89 -0.99
C LYS A 240 -5.06 1.58 -0.35
N LEU A 241 -4.17 0.61 -0.15
CA LEU A 241 -4.49 -0.68 0.46
C LEU A 241 -4.94 -0.52 1.93
N LYS A 242 -4.33 0.40 2.69
CA LYS A 242 -4.78 0.73 4.06
C LYS A 242 -6.18 1.34 4.07
N ALA A 243 -6.48 2.26 3.14
CA ALA A 243 -7.80 2.84 3.00
C ALA A 243 -8.85 1.79 2.63
N GLU A 244 -8.52 0.90 1.69
CA GLU A 244 -9.38 -0.23 1.29
C GLU A 244 -9.64 -1.19 2.46
N ARG A 245 -8.58 -1.56 3.21
CA ARG A 245 -8.70 -2.37 4.44
C ARG A 245 -9.68 -1.75 5.43
N LYS A 246 -9.57 -0.46 5.68
CA LYS A 246 -10.47 0.26 6.58
C LYS A 246 -11.91 0.24 6.07
N SER A 247 -12.11 0.54 4.79
CA SER A 247 -13.42 0.50 4.13
C SER A 247 -14.08 -0.88 4.26
N ARG A 248 -13.35 -1.96 3.95
CA ARG A 248 -13.86 -3.33 4.04
C ARG A 248 -14.20 -3.75 5.47
N ILE A 249 -13.38 -3.38 6.46
CA ILE A 249 -13.70 -3.66 7.88
C ILE A 249 -15.02 -3.00 8.28
N GLN A 250 -15.21 -1.72 7.93
CA GLN A 250 -16.43 -0.98 8.23
C GLN A 250 -17.66 -1.62 7.56
N LYS A 251 -17.53 -1.96 6.27
CA LYS A 251 -18.59 -2.63 5.50
C LYS A 251 -18.97 -3.99 6.11
N MET A 252 -17.98 -4.82 6.45
CA MET A 252 -18.20 -6.12 7.07
C MET A 252 -18.86 -6.01 8.45
N ARG A 253 -18.46 -5.04 9.27
CA ARG A 253 -19.11 -4.78 10.57
C ARG A 253 -20.58 -4.39 10.42
N ALA A 254 -20.89 -3.46 9.52
CA ALA A 254 -22.28 -3.04 9.26
C ALA A 254 -23.14 -4.20 8.69
N THR A 255 -22.55 -5.02 7.82
CA THR A 255 -23.22 -6.21 7.26
C THR A 255 -23.45 -7.25 8.35
N MET A 256 -22.47 -7.49 9.23
CA MET A 256 -22.61 -8.40 10.37
C MET A 256 -23.67 -7.93 11.36
N GLU A 257 -23.77 -6.63 11.61
CA GLU A 257 -24.83 -6.06 12.44
C GLU A 257 -26.21 -6.34 11.83
N SER A 258 -26.35 -6.13 10.52
CA SER A 258 -27.59 -6.43 9.78
C SER A 258 -27.95 -7.91 9.85
N LEU A 259 -26.96 -8.82 9.70
CA LEU A 259 -27.15 -10.26 9.87
C LEU A 259 -27.64 -10.61 11.28
N CYS A 260 -27.01 -10.06 12.32
CA CYS A 260 -27.41 -10.27 13.70
C CYS A 260 -28.86 -9.82 13.97
N GLN A 261 -29.27 -8.66 13.42
CA GLN A 261 -30.64 -8.17 13.54
C GLN A 261 -31.64 -9.09 12.82
N LEU A 262 -31.32 -9.54 11.60
CA LEU A 262 -32.16 -10.46 10.84
C LEU A 262 -32.26 -11.84 11.50
N TRP A 263 -31.16 -12.40 12.00
CA TRP A 263 -31.18 -13.67 12.73
C TRP A 263 -32.01 -13.60 14.01
N LYS A 264 -31.95 -12.48 14.74
CA LYS A 264 -32.79 -12.24 15.93
C LYS A 264 -34.27 -12.13 15.55
N LEU A 265 -34.57 -11.49 14.43
CA LEU A 265 -35.95 -11.31 13.97
C LEU A 265 -36.56 -12.61 13.43
N MET A 266 -35.77 -13.42 12.75
CA MET A 266 -36.20 -14.64 12.05
C MET A 266 -36.13 -15.90 12.92
N ASP A 267 -35.68 -15.77 14.18
CA ASP A 267 -35.33 -16.88 15.07
C ASP A 267 -34.47 -17.94 14.37
N SER A 268 -33.44 -17.48 13.64
CA SER A 268 -32.61 -18.37 12.81
C SER A 268 -31.85 -19.39 13.66
N PRO A 269 -31.73 -20.65 13.19
CA PRO A 269 -31.06 -21.72 13.90
C PRO A 269 -29.55 -21.47 14.03
N GLU A 270 -28.93 -22.11 15.02
CA GLU A 270 -27.52 -21.89 15.35
C GLU A 270 -26.59 -22.40 14.24
N GLU A 271 -27.02 -23.41 13.48
CA GLU A 271 -26.29 -23.94 12.32
C GLU A 271 -26.07 -22.89 11.23
N GLU A 272 -27.06 -22.02 10.98
CA GLU A 272 -26.95 -20.90 10.02
C GLU A 272 -25.98 -19.83 10.53
N LYS A 273 -26.02 -19.54 11.84
CA LYS A 273 -25.11 -18.58 12.49
C LYS A 273 -23.66 -19.06 12.55
N ARG A 274 -23.45 -20.37 12.74
CA ARG A 274 -22.11 -20.99 12.86
C ARG A 274 -21.23 -20.71 11.65
N GLN A 275 -21.81 -20.60 10.45
CA GLN A 275 -21.07 -20.33 9.21
C GLN A 275 -20.32 -18.98 9.23
N PHE A 276 -20.77 -18.03 10.05
CA PHE A 276 -20.18 -16.70 10.19
C PHE A 276 -19.50 -16.48 11.55
N SER A 277 -19.48 -17.49 12.44
CA SER A 277 -18.90 -17.40 13.79
C SER A 277 -17.42 -16.97 13.79
N LYS A 278 -16.63 -17.52 12.87
CA LYS A 278 -15.22 -17.15 12.67
C LYS A 278 -15.06 -15.69 12.21
N VAL A 279 -15.96 -15.22 11.36
CA VAL A 279 -15.93 -13.83 10.88
C VAL A 279 -16.35 -12.89 12.01
N MET A 280 -17.39 -13.26 12.76
CA MET A 280 -17.87 -12.52 13.91
C MET A 280 -16.79 -12.34 14.97
N SER A 281 -16.02 -13.38 15.31
CA SER A 281 -14.94 -13.26 16.29
C SER A 281 -13.81 -12.33 15.83
N ILE A 282 -13.51 -12.31 14.53
CA ILE A 282 -12.47 -11.43 13.98
C ILE A 282 -12.93 -9.98 13.91
N LEU A 283 -14.20 -9.72 13.58
CA LEU A 283 -14.72 -8.35 13.46
C LEU A 283 -14.83 -7.59 14.80
N ILE A 284 -14.81 -8.31 15.93
CA ILE A 284 -14.74 -7.75 17.29
C ILE A 284 -13.36 -7.14 17.59
N LEU A 285 -12.30 -7.66 16.96
CA LEU A 285 -10.94 -7.16 17.16
C LEU A 285 -10.80 -5.71 16.66
N PRO A 286 -9.87 -4.92 17.23
CA PRO A 286 -9.49 -3.62 16.69
C PRO A 286 -8.91 -3.77 15.27
N GLU A 287 -8.93 -2.69 14.48
CA GLU A 287 -8.56 -2.73 13.06
C GLU A 287 -7.16 -3.32 12.84
N GLU A 288 -6.22 -3.02 13.73
CA GLU A 288 -4.83 -3.47 13.71
C GLU A 288 -4.68 -4.98 13.95
N GLY A 289 -5.60 -5.57 14.72
CA GLY A 289 -5.59 -6.99 15.08
C GLY A 289 -6.04 -7.93 13.96
N ILE A 290 -6.59 -7.39 12.87
CA ILE A 290 -7.08 -8.17 11.72
C ILE A 290 -5.92 -8.42 10.75
N THR A 291 -5.15 -9.48 11.00
CA THR A 291 -3.94 -9.83 10.21
C THR A 291 -4.07 -11.15 9.46
N SER A 292 -5.18 -11.86 9.63
CA SER A 292 -5.41 -13.16 9.01
C SER A 292 -5.66 -13.03 7.50
N SER A 293 -5.00 -13.92 6.75
CA SER A 293 -5.08 -13.95 5.28
C SER A 293 -6.51 -14.25 4.80
N GLY A 294 -6.96 -13.53 3.77
CA GLY A 294 -8.25 -13.69 3.10
C GLY A 294 -9.47 -13.26 3.91
N VAL A 295 -9.29 -12.69 5.10
CA VAL A 295 -10.41 -12.35 5.99
C VAL A 295 -11.18 -11.11 5.55
N LEU A 296 -10.55 -10.23 4.77
CA LEU A 296 -11.22 -9.09 4.14
C LEU A 296 -11.33 -9.29 2.62
N SER A 297 -11.42 -10.55 2.17
CA SER A 297 -11.60 -10.87 0.76
C SER A 297 -12.95 -10.39 0.24
N GLN A 298 -12.99 -10.01 -1.03
CA GLN A 298 -14.23 -9.59 -1.68
C GLN A 298 -15.27 -10.73 -1.68
N GLU A 299 -14.83 -11.96 -1.93
CA GLU A 299 -15.70 -13.14 -1.91
C GLU A 299 -16.43 -13.33 -0.57
N LEU A 300 -15.74 -13.08 0.55
CA LEU A 300 -16.36 -13.21 1.87
C LEU A 300 -17.38 -12.09 2.14
N ILE A 301 -17.07 -10.86 1.71
CA ILE A 301 -18.00 -9.73 1.78
C ILE A 301 -19.26 -10.05 0.97
N ASP A 302 -19.09 -10.48 -0.28
CA ASP A 302 -20.19 -10.83 -1.18
C ASP A 302 -21.04 -11.95 -0.59
N LYS A 303 -20.41 -12.97 0.04
CA LYS A 303 -21.13 -14.04 0.74
C LYS A 303 -21.97 -13.52 1.91
N MET A 304 -21.46 -12.58 2.70
CA MET A 304 -22.22 -11.99 3.80
C MET A 304 -23.40 -11.15 3.28
N GLU A 305 -23.19 -10.35 2.24
CA GLU A 305 -24.23 -9.53 1.62
C GLU A 305 -25.33 -10.38 0.98
N ALA A 306 -24.95 -11.45 0.28
CA ALA A 306 -25.89 -12.41 -0.28
C ALA A 306 -26.74 -13.10 0.80
N GLU A 307 -26.17 -13.37 1.98
CA GLU A 307 -26.92 -13.93 3.10
C GLU A 307 -27.89 -12.92 3.71
N VAL A 308 -27.51 -11.64 3.84
CA VAL A 308 -28.43 -10.57 4.23
C VAL A 308 -29.60 -10.48 3.25
N GLU A 309 -29.32 -10.50 1.95
CA GLU A 309 -30.35 -10.45 0.91
C GLU A 309 -31.28 -11.68 0.96
N ARG A 310 -30.70 -12.88 1.14
CA ARG A 310 -31.47 -14.12 1.28
C ARG A 310 -32.41 -14.05 2.49
N LEU A 311 -31.91 -13.61 3.65
CA LEU A 311 -32.71 -13.48 4.87
C LEU A 311 -33.77 -12.38 4.75
N ALA A 312 -33.46 -11.26 4.08
CA ALA A 312 -34.43 -10.21 3.80
C ALA A 312 -35.58 -10.72 2.91
N LYS A 313 -35.27 -11.47 1.84
CA LYS A 313 -36.28 -12.12 0.98
C LYS A 313 -37.12 -13.12 1.76
N LEU A 314 -36.48 -13.95 2.60
CA LEU A 314 -37.19 -14.91 3.44
C LEU A 314 -38.12 -14.22 4.46
N LYS A 315 -37.68 -13.11 5.06
CA LYS A 315 -38.51 -12.28 5.94
C LYS A 315 -39.75 -11.79 5.21
N THR A 316 -39.61 -11.22 4.01
CA THR A 316 -40.73 -10.74 3.20
C THR A 316 -41.69 -11.88 2.85
N SER A 317 -41.17 -13.04 2.43
CA SER A 317 -42.00 -14.22 2.14
C SER A 317 -42.78 -14.70 3.35
N ARG A 318 -42.16 -14.82 4.53
CA ARG A 318 -42.87 -15.21 5.75
C ARG A 318 -43.93 -14.20 6.15
N LEU A 319 -43.64 -12.91 6.00
CA LEU A 319 -44.60 -11.85 6.34
C LEU A 319 -45.81 -11.90 5.39
N LYS A 320 -45.58 -12.16 4.10
CA LYS A 320 -46.64 -12.43 3.11
C LYS A 320 -47.51 -13.62 3.53
N ASP A 321 -46.91 -14.74 3.92
CA ASP A 321 -47.66 -15.91 4.40
C ASP A 321 -48.52 -15.61 5.63
N ILE A 322 -48.01 -14.82 6.56
CA ILE A 322 -48.74 -14.38 7.76
C ILE A 322 -49.92 -13.49 7.37
N VAL A 323 -49.71 -12.51 6.49
CA VAL A 323 -50.76 -11.64 5.94
C VAL A 323 -51.88 -12.48 5.33
N MET A 324 -51.54 -13.44 4.47
CA MET A 324 -52.52 -14.31 3.82
C MET A 324 -53.26 -15.22 4.80
N LYS A 325 -52.57 -15.73 5.83
CA LYS A 325 -53.20 -16.52 6.90
C LYS A 325 -54.19 -15.68 7.72
N ARG A 326 -53.80 -14.46 8.12
CA ARG A 326 -54.69 -13.55 8.86
C ARG A 326 -55.84 -13.08 7.99
N ARG A 327 -55.63 -12.87 6.69
CA ARG A 327 -56.71 -12.54 5.77
C ARG A 327 -57.77 -13.63 5.68
N ARG A 328 -57.35 -14.91 5.62
CA ARG A 328 -58.28 -16.05 5.69
C ARG A 328 -59.04 -16.12 7.02
N GLU A 329 -58.38 -15.86 8.15
CA GLU A 329 -59.05 -15.77 9.45
C GLU A 329 -60.13 -14.67 9.45
N LEU A 330 -59.83 -13.51 8.88
CA LEU A 330 -60.79 -12.43 8.72
C LEU A 330 -62.02 -12.87 7.89
N GLU A 331 -61.81 -13.56 6.77
CA GLU A 331 -62.91 -14.05 5.91
C GLU A 331 -63.82 -15.02 6.67
N GLU A 332 -63.25 -15.96 7.42
CA GLU A 332 -64.00 -16.92 8.23
C GLU A 332 -64.84 -16.22 9.31
N ILE A 333 -64.26 -15.24 10.01
CA ILE A 333 -64.98 -14.46 11.03
C ILE A 333 -66.09 -13.63 10.39
N CYS A 334 -65.79 -12.95 9.28
CA CYS A 334 -66.77 -12.14 8.56
C CYS A 334 -67.94 -13.00 8.05
N GLN A 335 -67.65 -14.19 7.51
CA GLN A 335 -68.67 -15.15 7.09
C GLN A 335 -69.58 -15.57 8.25
N ASN A 336 -69.00 -15.92 9.40
CA ASN A 336 -69.74 -16.29 10.61
C ASN A 336 -70.53 -15.11 11.22
N ALA A 337 -70.05 -13.88 11.04
CA ALA A 337 -70.69 -12.68 11.56
C ALA A 337 -71.70 -12.05 10.57
N HIS A 338 -71.83 -12.61 9.37
CA HIS A 338 -72.57 -12.04 8.25
C HIS A 338 -72.16 -10.58 7.95
N ILE A 339 -70.85 -10.38 7.75
CA ILE A 339 -70.22 -9.10 7.39
C ILE A 339 -69.47 -9.29 6.07
N GLU A 340 -69.52 -8.29 5.18
CA GLU A 340 -68.67 -8.30 3.98
C GLU A 340 -67.24 -7.87 4.34
N PRO A 341 -66.23 -8.69 4.03
CA PRO A 341 -64.85 -8.30 4.25
C PRO A 341 -64.40 -7.26 3.21
N ASP A 342 -63.43 -6.42 3.60
CA ASP A 342 -62.94 -5.33 2.76
C ASP A 342 -62.23 -5.85 1.50
N VAL A 343 -62.70 -5.41 0.33
CA VAL A 343 -62.18 -5.79 -0.99
C VAL A 343 -60.75 -5.29 -1.20
N SER A 344 -60.35 -4.20 -0.54
CA SER A 344 -58.98 -3.67 -0.63
C SER A 344 -57.91 -4.58 -0.01
N THR A 345 -58.33 -5.57 0.79
CA THR A 345 -57.47 -6.59 1.39
C THR A 345 -57.55 -7.93 0.67
N ALA A 346 -58.15 -7.97 -0.53
CA ALA A 346 -58.31 -9.21 -1.30
C ALA A 346 -56.96 -9.81 -1.70
N PRO A 347 -56.80 -11.15 -1.60
CA PRO A 347 -55.52 -11.84 -1.79
C PRO A 347 -54.90 -11.59 -3.17
N GLU A 348 -55.71 -11.55 -4.25
CA GLU A 348 -55.19 -11.34 -5.61
C GLU A 348 -54.60 -9.93 -5.80
N GLN A 349 -55.15 -8.93 -5.08
CA GLN A 349 -54.68 -7.54 -5.16
C GLN A 349 -53.48 -7.33 -4.25
N THR A 350 -53.53 -7.84 -3.02
CA THR A 350 -52.47 -7.60 -2.03
C THR A 350 -51.17 -8.30 -2.39
N ASP A 351 -51.21 -9.51 -2.97
CA ASP A 351 -50.00 -10.25 -3.34
C ASP A 351 -49.16 -9.50 -4.40
N ALA A 352 -49.81 -8.97 -5.44
CA ALA A 352 -49.13 -8.23 -6.50
C ALA A 352 -48.56 -6.90 -5.98
N LEU A 353 -49.27 -6.22 -5.07
CA LEU A 353 -48.86 -4.93 -4.50
C LEU A 353 -47.69 -5.04 -3.52
N ILE A 354 -47.59 -6.18 -2.82
CA ILE A 354 -46.44 -6.52 -1.99
C ILE A 354 -45.22 -6.79 -2.88
N ASP A 355 -45.38 -7.58 -3.94
CA ASP A 355 -44.27 -7.94 -4.84
C ASP A 355 -43.76 -6.73 -5.64
N SER A 356 -44.63 -5.75 -5.93
CA SER A 356 -44.24 -4.47 -6.55
C SER A 356 -43.65 -3.45 -5.58
N GLY A 357 -43.59 -3.77 -4.27
CA GLY A 357 -43.09 -2.88 -3.22
C GLY A 357 -43.95 -1.64 -2.99
N LEU A 358 -45.20 -1.62 -3.47
CA LEU A 358 -46.09 -0.47 -3.34
C LEU A 358 -46.77 -0.42 -1.97
N ILE A 359 -46.89 -1.57 -1.31
CA ILE A 359 -47.48 -1.71 0.03
C ILE A 359 -46.49 -2.40 0.96
N ASP A 360 -46.28 -1.81 2.13
CA ASP A 360 -45.54 -2.45 3.21
C ASP A 360 -46.39 -3.59 3.82
N PRO A 361 -45.92 -4.86 3.80
CA PRO A 361 -46.66 -5.97 4.34
C PRO A 361 -46.94 -5.85 5.85
N SER A 362 -46.10 -5.14 6.61
CA SER A 362 -46.33 -4.94 8.04
C SER A 362 -47.51 -4.00 8.30
N ALA A 363 -47.61 -2.90 7.56
CA ALA A 363 -48.76 -2.00 7.63
C ALA A 363 -50.07 -2.69 7.19
N LEU A 364 -50.01 -3.50 6.13
CA LEU A 364 -51.16 -4.27 5.66
C LEU A 364 -51.62 -5.30 6.72
N LEU A 365 -50.67 -6.00 7.35
CA LEU A 365 -50.97 -6.93 8.43
C LEU A 365 -51.70 -6.22 9.58
N ALA A 366 -51.22 -5.06 10.02
CA ALA A 366 -51.84 -4.28 11.09
C ALA A 366 -53.27 -3.82 10.72
N ASN A 367 -53.51 -3.46 9.46
CA ASN A 367 -54.86 -3.15 8.97
C ASN A 367 -55.79 -4.38 9.04
N ILE A 368 -55.34 -5.53 8.56
CA ILE A 368 -56.11 -6.79 8.63
C ILE A 368 -56.41 -7.16 10.09
N GLU A 369 -55.44 -7.03 11.00
CA GLU A 369 -55.64 -7.25 12.43
C GLU A 369 -56.72 -6.32 13.03
N SER A 370 -56.73 -5.04 12.63
CA SER A 370 -57.77 -4.10 13.02
C SER A 370 -59.16 -4.52 12.50
N GLN A 371 -59.24 -4.99 11.26
CA GLN A 371 -60.49 -5.49 10.68
C GLN A 371 -60.98 -6.76 11.39
N ILE A 372 -60.06 -7.68 11.74
CA ILE A 372 -60.38 -8.87 12.53
C ILE A 372 -60.99 -8.47 13.89
N LEU A 373 -60.38 -7.50 14.57
CA LEU A 373 -60.91 -7.01 15.85
C LEU A 373 -62.31 -6.44 15.71
N LYS A 374 -62.55 -5.59 14.71
CA LYS A 374 -63.89 -5.03 14.43
C LYS A 374 -64.91 -6.12 14.11
N ALA A 375 -64.56 -7.10 13.27
CA ALA A 375 -65.44 -8.20 12.91
C ALA A 375 -65.78 -9.09 14.13
N LYS A 376 -64.79 -9.35 15.00
CA LYS A 376 -65.01 -10.07 16.28
C LYS A 376 -65.92 -9.29 17.22
N GLU A 377 -65.72 -7.98 17.37
CA GLU A 377 -66.57 -7.13 18.19
C GLU A 377 -68.01 -7.09 17.67
N GLU A 378 -68.18 -6.95 16.36
CA GLU A 378 -69.47 -6.98 15.70
C GLU A 378 -70.20 -8.33 15.93
N SER A 379 -69.49 -9.44 15.72
CA SER A 379 -69.99 -10.79 15.99
C SER A 379 -70.45 -10.96 17.44
N LEU A 380 -69.62 -10.52 18.41
CA LEU A 380 -69.96 -10.57 19.83
C LEU A 380 -71.18 -9.73 20.17
N SER A 381 -71.30 -8.53 19.57
CA SER A 381 -72.44 -7.65 19.81
C SER A 381 -73.77 -8.27 19.37
N ARG A 382 -73.75 -9.02 18.26
CA ARG A 382 -74.92 -9.71 17.68
C ARG A 382 -75.19 -11.07 18.31
N LYS A 383 -74.27 -11.60 19.12
CA LYS A 383 -74.33 -12.97 19.65
C LYS A 383 -75.65 -13.28 20.36
N ASP A 384 -76.11 -12.43 21.27
CA ASP A 384 -77.38 -12.66 21.98
C ASP A 384 -78.59 -12.64 21.04
N ILE A 385 -78.56 -11.83 19.97
CA ILE A 385 -79.60 -11.84 18.93
C ILE A 385 -79.56 -13.15 18.16
N MET A 386 -78.38 -13.57 17.68
CA MET A 386 -78.20 -14.82 16.94
C MET A 386 -78.58 -16.05 17.79
N ASP A 387 -78.22 -16.09 19.07
CA ASP A 387 -78.61 -17.16 20.00
C ASP A 387 -80.14 -17.24 20.18
N ARG A 388 -80.82 -16.09 20.16
CA ARG A 388 -82.29 -16.03 20.22
C ARG A 388 -82.94 -16.46 18.90
N ILE A 389 -82.38 -16.03 17.77
CA ILE A 389 -82.81 -16.48 16.43
C ILE A 389 -82.69 -18.00 16.34
N ASN A 390 -81.55 -18.58 16.72
CA ASN A 390 -81.33 -20.03 16.68
C ASN A 390 -82.33 -20.79 17.57
N LYS A 391 -82.63 -20.27 18.77
CA LYS A 391 -83.67 -20.86 19.64
C LYS A 391 -85.06 -20.78 19.01
N TRP A 392 -85.38 -19.66 18.35
CA TRP A 392 -86.65 -19.48 17.65
C TRP A 392 -86.77 -20.42 16.44
N ILE A 393 -85.73 -20.51 15.60
CA ILE A 393 -85.67 -21.46 14.47
C ILE A 393 -85.88 -22.89 14.96
N ALA A 394 -85.17 -23.32 16.02
CA ALA A 394 -85.34 -24.66 16.58
C ALA A 394 -86.76 -24.92 17.13
N ALA A 395 -87.46 -23.88 17.60
CA ALA A 395 -88.85 -23.99 18.01
C ALA A 395 -89.79 -24.11 16.82
N CYS A 396 -89.53 -23.39 15.72
CA CYS A 396 -90.26 -23.51 14.46
C CYS A 396 -90.04 -24.88 13.80
N ASP A 397 -88.83 -25.44 13.85
CA ASP A 397 -88.55 -26.78 13.35
C ASP A 397 -89.33 -27.85 14.15
N GLU A 398 -89.45 -27.68 15.47
CA GLU A 398 -90.24 -28.57 16.33
C GLU A 398 -91.75 -28.39 16.11
N GLU A 399 -92.21 -27.19 15.75
CA GLU A 399 -93.58 -26.91 15.31
C GLU A 399 -93.91 -27.66 14.02
N ALA A 400 -93.06 -27.52 12.99
CA ALA A 400 -93.22 -28.23 11.72
C ALA A 400 -93.24 -29.76 11.93
N TRP A 401 -92.33 -30.29 12.76
CA TRP A 401 -92.33 -31.70 13.13
C TRP A 401 -93.63 -32.13 13.82
N LEU A 402 -94.17 -31.29 14.72
CA LEU A 402 -95.43 -31.57 15.42
C LEU A 402 -96.63 -31.56 14.45
N GLU A 403 -96.65 -30.66 13.47
CA GLU A 403 -97.66 -30.63 12.43
C GLU A 403 -97.66 -31.91 11.59
N GLU A 404 -96.48 -32.32 11.11
CA GLU A 404 -96.30 -33.60 10.40
C GLU A 404 -96.77 -34.78 11.26
N TYR A 405 -96.37 -34.82 12.54
CA TYR A 405 -96.79 -35.85 13.49
C TYR A 405 -98.30 -35.87 13.75
N ASN A 406 -98.95 -34.70 13.78
CA ASN A 406 -100.39 -34.60 13.97
C ASN A 406 -101.17 -35.12 12.76
N GLN A 407 -100.61 -35.00 11.55
CA GLN A 407 -101.20 -35.47 10.30
C GLN A 407 -101.01 -36.98 10.06
N ASP A 408 -100.09 -37.64 10.78
CA ASP A 408 -99.85 -39.09 10.67
C ASP A 408 -101.04 -39.92 11.19
N PRO A 409 -101.75 -40.69 10.33
CA PRO A 409 -102.85 -41.55 10.74
C PRO A 409 -102.43 -42.69 11.69
N LYS A 410 -101.13 -43.05 11.70
CA LYS A 410 -100.56 -44.14 12.52
C LYS A 410 -100.00 -43.64 13.86
N ARG A 411 -100.17 -42.36 14.23
CA ARG A 411 -99.56 -41.76 15.42
C ARG A 411 -99.92 -42.43 16.76
N TYR A 412 -101.07 -43.11 16.83
CA TYR A 412 -101.53 -43.85 18.02
C TYR A 412 -101.34 -45.37 17.92
N SER A 413 -100.63 -45.86 16.89
CA SER A 413 -100.32 -47.28 16.79
C SER A 413 -99.49 -47.73 18.01
N ALA A 414 -99.83 -48.88 18.60
CA ALA A 414 -99.21 -49.41 19.81
C ALA A 414 -97.80 -50.01 19.55
N GLY A 415 -96.96 -49.27 18.82
CA GLY A 415 -95.58 -49.63 18.53
C GLY A 415 -94.62 -49.27 19.67
N ARG A 416 -93.48 -49.97 19.72
CA ARG A 416 -92.39 -49.73 20.68
C ARG A 416 -91.81 -48.32 20.40
N GLY A 417 -92.19 -47.32 21.21
CA GLY A 417 -91.74 -45.92 21.06
C GLY A 417 -92.86 -44.86 21.01
N ALA A 418 -94.13 -45.27 20.87
CA ALA A 418 -95.27 -44.33 20.76
C ALA A 418 -95.38 -43.36 21.95
N HIS A 419 -95.10 -43.83 23.18
CA HIS A 419 -95.12 -42.99 24.38
C HIS A 419 -94.02 -41.89 24.37
N ILE A 420 -92.88 -42.15 23.71
CA ILE A 420 -91.77 -41.19 23.59
C ILE A 420 -92.17 -40.08 22.61
N ASN A 421 -92.72 -40.44 21.46
CA ASN A 421 -93.22 -39.48 20.48
C ASN A 421 -94.39 -38.67 21.03
N LEU A 422 -95.30 -39.29 21.79
CA LEU A 422 -96.37 -38.57 22.49
C LEU A 422 -95.80 -37.57 23.51
N LYS A 423 -94.79 -37.96 24.28
CA LYS A 423 -94.12 -37.08 25.24
C LYS A 423 -93.34 -35.95 24.55
N ARG A 424 -92.74 -36.21 23.38
CA ARG A 424 -92.11 -35.17 22.54
C ARG A 424 -93.16 -34.23 21.99
N ALA A 425 -94.26 -34.73 21.44
CA ALA A 425 -95.38 -33.93 20.93
C ALA A 425 -95.97 -33.03 22.01
N GLU A 426 -96.10 -33.50 23.25
CA GLU A 426 -96.58 -32.66 24.34
C GLU A 426 -95.56 -31.56 24.71
N LYS A 427 -94.26 -31.88 24.73
CA LYS A 427 -93.21 -30.86 24.90
C LYS A 427 -93.19 -29.85 23.75
N ALA A 428 -93.38 -30.32 22.51
CA ALA A 428 -93.46 -29.50 21.31
C ALA A 428 -94.64 -28.52 21.40
N ARG A 429 -95.84 -28.97 21.81
CA ARG A 429 -96.99 -28.07 22.04
C ARG A 429 -96.70 -26.96 23.03
N ILE A 430 -96.04 -27.30 24.15
CA ILE A 430 -95.63 -26.32 25.16
C ILE A 430 -94.59 -25.35 24.60
N LEU A 431 -93.73 -25.79 23.69
CA LEU A 431 -92.74 -24.93 23.03
C LEU A 431 -93.40 -24.01 21.99
N VAL A 432 -94.32 -24.53 21.18
CA VAL A 432 -95.10 -23.79 20.17
C VAL A 432 -95.88 -22.65 20.80
N THR A 433 -96.53 -22.87 21.95
CA THR A 433 -97.24 -21.80 22.67
C THR A 433 -96.33 -20.67 23.15
N LYS A 434 -95.00 -20.91 23.24
CA LYS A 434 -94.01 -19.90 23.62
C LYS A 434 -93.42 -19.14 22.43
N ILE A 435 -93.61 -19.61 21.19
CA ILE A 435 -93.04 -18.98 19.98
C ILE A 435 -93.37 -17.48 19.89
N PRO A 436 -94.62 -17.01 20.10
CA PRO A 436 -94.93 -15.58 20.05
C PRO A 436 -94.09 -14.74 21.02
N SER A 437 -93.89 -15.23 22.25
CA SER A 437 -93.06 -14.56 23.25
C SER A 437 -91.58 -14.53 22.87
N MET A 438 -91.09 -15.56 22.16
CA MET A 438 -89.70 -15.62 21.68
C MET A 438 -89.46 -14.61 20.57
N VAL A 439 -90.43 -14.45 19.66
CA VAL A 439 -90.40 -13.42 18.59
C VAL A 439 -90.42 -12.02 19.19
N GLU A 440 -91.30 -11.73 20.15
CA GLU A 440 -91.37 -10.42 20.82
C GLU A 440 -90.05 -10.08 21.53
N ASN A 441 -89.47 -11.05 22.26
CA ASN A 441 -88.17 -10.88 22.90
C ASN A 441 -87.04 -10.64 21.90
N LEU A 442 -87.08 -11.30 20.73
CA LEU A 442 -86.10 -11.12 19.66
C LEU A 442 -86.23 -9.72 19.05
N ILE A 443 -87.44 -9.24 18.77
CA ILE A 443 -87.72 -7.90 18.25
C ILE A 443 -87.18 -6.84 19.21
N ASN A 444 -87.54 -6.93 20.50
CA ASN A 444 -87.09 -5.98 21.52
C ASN A 444 -85.57 -5.94 21.66
N ARG A 445 -84.91 -7.10 21.61
CA ARG A 445 -83.45 -7.17 21.70
C ARG A 445 -82.76 -6.60 20.47
N THR A 446 -83.33 -6.84 19.29
CA THR A 446 -82.83 -6.29 18.03
C THR A 446 -82.93 -4.76 18.02
N PHE A 447 -84.07 -4.20 18.44
CA PHE A 447 -84.23 -2.75 18.61
C PHE A 447 -83.26 -2.14 19.63
N ALA A 448 -83.06 -2.81 20.78
CA ALA A 448 -82.11 -2.34 21.78
C ALA A 448 -80.66 -2.32 21.24
N TRP A 449 -80.28 -3.32 20.45
CA TRP A 449 -78.96 -3.38 19.80
C TRP A 449 -78.80 -2.30 18.73
N GLU A 450 -79.84 -2.03 17.92
CA GLU A 450 -79.82 -0.96 16.92
C GLU A 450 -79.70 0.43 17.57
N ASN A 451 -80.48 0.68 18.63
CA ASN A 451 -80.47 1.95 19.36
C ASN A 451 -79.13 2.25 20.04
N ALA A 452 -78.43 1.22 20.54
CA ALA A 452 -77.10 1.37 21.13
C ALA A 452 -76.01 1.78 20.11
N ARG A 453 -76.31 1.69 18.80
CA ARG A 453 -75.36 1.88 17.69
C ARG A 453 -75.69 3.06 16.79
N ARG A 454 -76.83 3.71 16.99
CA ARG A 454 -77.11 4.98 16.32
C ARG A 454 -76.15 6.05 16.86
N PRO A 455 -75.45 6.81 15.99
CA PRO A 455 -74.69 7.97 16.43
C PRO A 455 -75.65 8.99 17.09
N PRO A 456 -75.21 9.74 18.12
CA PRO A 456 -76.09 10.63 18.89
C PRO A 456 -76.64 11.86 18.13
N ASN A 457 -76.57 11.91 16.80
CA ASN A 457 -77.06 13.04 16.00
C ASN A 457 -77.68 12.58 14.67
N ILE A 458 -78.78 11.85 14.71
CA ILE A 458 -79.82 11.92 13.66
C ILE A 458 -81.19 11.80 14.34
N CYS A 459 -81.58 12.87 15.03
CA CYS A 459 -82.98 13.18 15.30
C CYS A 459 -83.12 14.71 15.14
N SER A 460 -83.66 15.08 13.97
CA SER A 460 -84.36 16.33 13.72
C SER A 460 -85.56 16.51 14.64
#